data_AF-A0A1M2VY82-F1
#
_entry.id   AF-A0A1M2VY82-F1
#
_cell.length_a   1.000
_cell.length_b   1.000
_cell.length_c   1.000
_cell.angle_alpha   90.00
_cell.angle_beta   90.00
_cell.angle_gamma   90.00
#
_symmetry.space_group_name_H-M   'P 1'
#
loop_
_entity.id
_entity.type
_entity.pdbx_description
1 polymer ?
#
loop_
_entity_poly.entity_id
_entity_poly.type
_entity_poly.pdbx_seq_one_letter_code
_entity_poly.pdbx_strand_id
1 'polypeptide(L)'
;MTSGTNRRKERPPFAADVDEQHAMSRLLALFTVFSLVAVATLYYAAIDTLDTLSPQGCRMSWMWPSYILQSRFDHSWTPLARRYSLWLYREGNLENNELHGSPVLFIPGNAGSSHQVRSIASSAANQYFSALHEVSPEFANKGYKALDFFAVEYNEDFSAFHGPTIDSQTAYAQRAIDYILSQYPADTSVIVMGHSMGGIVATALLPNPFISAIITMSTPHTLPPVRFDRRIDHIYADNLKDLGSDPTPLLSLCGGATDLMIPSESCILPALPSHDNISVYRRTVFTSALEGCWTGVGHLAMVWCHQVRWRIARAALEIAASPSLEARAAAMDFWLRDGHTLPPANTPSDILHPHPGEYNSVPPNQHLLVRNPSDTQSYMLPVPDPEDGLTSAKFVLYASQGSIPPVAPRRPLPFRATVYICPNSDSLTCSPLSPDTLKLIPSPVMGTPFPVPDAGSDESEGVVLFEADVSLSTRSRIVVKIDSGDKKGWVFGGFADSEPVLAEVGLAIDTLFLPLLTHTAHPSETHYHSLAPTFPRRILLHTHASAPYIASEHYDGHKLTIHSSGECWVDEIELSVDWWASVGRWGARYGTAAVCWAVGTVATILWDCWRLVEGGGKHSSHLPAQLWSIY
;
A
#
# COMPACT_ATOMS: atom_id res chain seq x y z
N MET A 1 29.34 -84.29 34.22
CA MET A 1 27.99 -83.68 34.11
C MET A 1 28.17 -82.18 33.96
N THR A 2 27.63 -81.66 32.87
CA THR A 2 27.83 -80.33 32.30
C THR A 2 27.11 -79.23 33.07
N SER A 3 27.84 -78.23 33.54
CA SER A 3 27.31 -76.91 33.90
C SER A 3 27.61 -75.96 32.74
N GLY A 4 26.55 -75.53 32.04
CA GLY A 4 26.62 -74.56 30.96
C GLY A 4 26.63 -73.14 31.52
N THR A 5 27.77 -72.46 31.42
CA THR A 5 27.87 -71.01 31.62
C THR A 5 27.59 -70.27 30.32
N ASN A 6 26.55 -69.44 30.34
CA ASN A 6 26.20 -68.44 29.32
C ASN A 6 27.41 -67.59 28.91
N ARG A 7 27.87 -67.69 27.65
CA ARG A 7 28.67 -66.64 27.00
C ARG A 7 27.72 -65.70 26.25
N ARG A 8 27.50 -64.50 26.81
CA ARG A 8 27.00 -63.34 26.06
C ARG A 8 28.00 -63.06 24.94
N LYS A 9 27.56 -63.14 23.67
CA LYS A 9 28.32 -62.64 22.52
C LYS A 9 28.33 -61.11 22.60
N GLU A 10 29.44 -60.52 23.05
CA GLU A 10 29.72 -59.10 22.80
C GLU A 10 30.11 -58.94 21.32
N ARG A 11 29.46 -58.00 20.62
CA ARG A 11 29.82 -57.65 19.23
C ARG A 11 31.15 -56.88 19.23
N PRO A 12 32.01 -57.07 18.22
CA PRO A 12 33.28 -56.35 18.13
C PRO A 12 33.04 -54.85 17.88
N PRO A 13 33.85 -53.95 18.48
CA PRO A 13 33.64 -52.49 18.43
C PRO A 13 33.68 -51.90 17.01
N PHE A 14 34.41 -52.52 16.08
CA PHE A 14 34.50 -52.06 14.68
C PHE A 14 33.20 -52.24 13.86
N ALA A 15 32.34 -53.20 14.22
CA ALA A 15 31.08 -53.43 13.50
C ALA A 15 29.96 -52.48 13.97
N ALA A 16 30.03 -52.01 15.21
CA ALA A 16 29.13 -50.98 15.72
C ALA A 16 29.38 -49.62 15.06
N ASP A 17 30.66 -49.27 14.84
CA ASP A 17 31.10 -48.01 14.23
C ASP A 17 30.63 -47.83 12.76
N VAL A 18 30.62 -48.92 11.98
CA VAL A 18 30.19 -48.90 10.57
C VAL A 18 28.67 -48.85 10.44
N ASP A 19 27.93 -49.59 11.28
CA ASP A 19 26.46 -49.53 11.32
C ASP A 19 25.98 -48.14 11.77
N GLU A 20 26.68 -47.52 12.72
CA GLU A 20 26.40 -46.16 13.22
C GLU A 20 26.71 -45.09 12.15
N GLN A 21 27.82 -45.24 11.40
CA GLN A 21 28.11 -44.40 10.23
C GLN A 21 27.07 -44.53 9.11
N HIS A 22 26.61 -45.74 8.81
CA HIS A 22 25.58 -45.97 7.78
C HIS A 22 24.21 -45.42 8.21
N ALA A 23 23.86 -45.52 9.49
CA ALA A 23 22.66 -44.91 10.04
C ALA A 23 22.72 -43.38 9.95
N MET A 24 23.86 -42.78 10.30
CA MET A 24 24.07 -41.33 10.26
C MET A 24 24.03 -40.79 8.81
N SER A 25 24.65 -41.49 7.86
CA SER A 25 24.61 -41.13 6.43
C SER A 25 23.19 -41.19 5.84
N ARG A 26 22.40 -42.20 6.21
CA ARG A 26 20.98 -42.30 5.79
C ARG A 26 20.12 -41.19 6.39
N LEU A 27 20.33 -40.86 7.67
CA LEU A 27 19.63 -39.77 8.33
C LEU A 27 19.93 -38.42 7.67
N LEU A 28 21.20 -38.18 7.32
CA LEU A 28 21.64 -36.98 6.63
C LEU A 28 21.04 -36.86 5.22
N ALA A 29 20.99 -37.97 4.47
CA ALA A 29 20.35 -38.02 3.16
C ALA A 29 18.84 -37.74 3.26
N LEU A 30 18.13 -38.36 4.22
CA LEU A 30 16.71 -38.11 4.46
C LEU A 30 16.45 -36.64 4.84
N PHE A 31 17.27 -36.07 5.70
CA PHE A 31 17.17 -34.67 6.12
C PHE A 31 17.44 -33.71 4.97
N THR A 32 18.39 -34.03 4.09
CA THR A 32 18.69 -33.25 2.89
C THR A 32 17.52 -33.28 1.90
N VAL A 33 16.97 -34.46 1.62
CA VAL A 33 15.80 -34.62 0.75
C VAL A 33 14.60 -33.89 1.33
N PHE A 34 14.33 -34.03 2.63
CA PHE A 34 13.27 -33.29 3.32
C PHE A 34 13.46 -31.78 3.17
N SER A 35 14.67 -31.26 3.39
CA SER A 35 14.97 -29.83 3.28
C SER A 35 14.75 -29.31 1.86
N LEU A 36 15.18 -30.05 0.84
CA LEU A 36 14.96 -29.68 -0.57
C LEU A 36 13.47 -29.67 -0.93
N VAL A 37 12.71 -30.67 -0.50
CA VAL A 37 11.26 -30.74 -0.71
C VAL A 37 10.54 -29.60 0.01
N ALA A 38 10.95 -29.29 1.25
CA ALA A 38 10.38 -28.19 2.02
C ALA A 38 10.62 -26.83 1.33
N VAL A 39 11.86 -26.55 0.92
CA VAL A 39 12.20 -25.32 0.18
C VAL A 39 11.43 -25.23 -1.14
N ALA A 40 11.38 -26.32 -1.90
CA ALA A 40 10.61 -26.35 -3.14
C ALA A 40 9.13 -26.07 -2.90
N THR A 41 8.54 -26.67 -1.86
CA THR A 41 7.12 -26.48 -1.50
C THR A 41 6.84 -25.03 -1.11
N LEU A 42 7.69 -24.44 -0.25
CA LEU A 42 7.60 -23.04 0.15
C LEU A 42 7.73 -22.10 -1.04
N TYR A 43 8.65 -22.37 -1.96
CA TYR A 43 8.85 -21.58 -3.17
C TYR A 43 7.64 -21.64 -4.10
N TYR A 44 7.17 -22.85 -4.44
CA TYR A 44 6.01 -23.01 -5.31
C TYR A 44 4.74 -22.42 -4.71
N ALA A 45 4.50 -22.63 -3.41
CA ALA A 45 3.38 -22.02 -2.71
C ALA A 45 3.49 -20.48 -2.69
N ALA A 46 4.68 -19.91 -2.50
CA ALA A 46 4.87 -18.47 -2.52
C ALA A 46 4.59 -17.85 -3.91
N ILE A 47 5.07 -18.48 -4.98
CA ILE A 47 4.78 -18.02 -6.35
C ILE A 47 3.29 -18.12 -6.67
N ASP A 48 2.62 -19.22 -6.31
CA ASP A 48 1.18 -19.39 -6.54
C ASP A 48 0.34 -18.34 -5.78
N THR A 49 0.80 -17.89 -4.60
CA THR A 49 0.11 -16.82 -3.86
C THR A 49 0.13 -15.45 -4.54
N LEU A 50 1.06 -15.19 -5.46
CA LEU A 50 1.12 -13.93 -6.20
C LEU A 50 -0.10 -13.75 -7.09
N ASP A 51 -0.46 -14.81 -7.81
CA ASP A 51 -1.57 -14.76 -8.74
C ASP A 51 -2.90 -14.86 -8.01
N THR A 52 -2.96 -15.58 -6.89
CA THR A 52 -4.19 -15.98 -6.20
C THR A 52 -4.67 -15.06 -5.09
N LEU A 53 -3.79 -14.49 -4.27
CA LEU A 53 -4.20 -13.77 -3.05
C LEU A 53 -4.72 -12.36 -3.35
N SER A 54 -3.98 -11.60 -4.16
CA SER A 54 -4.37 -10.26 -4.57
C SER A 54 -3.81 -10.04 -5.98
N PRO A 55 -4.61 -10.36 -7.02
CA PRO A 55 -4.16 -10.19 -8.39
C PRO A 55 -3.74 -8.74 -8.60
N GLN A 56 -2.58 -8.55 -9.23
CA GLN A 56 -2.03 -7.21 -9.41
C GLN A 56 -2.71 -6.53 -10.61
N GLY A 57 -3.55 -5.54 -10.33
CA GLY A 57 -4.19 -4.68 -11.34
C GLY A 57 -3.29 -3.56 -11.83
N CYS A 58 -2.00 -3.81 -12.08
CA CYS A 58 -1.07 -2.75 -12.46
C CYS A 58 -1.01 -2.59 -13.98
N ARG A 59 -1.58 -1.49 -14.48
CA ARG A 59 -1.43 -1.11 -15.88
C ARG A 59 0.00 -0.66 -16.18
N MET A 60 0.56 -1.17 -17.27
CA MET A 60 1.90 -0.77 -17.74
C MET A 60 1.94 0.72 -18.10
N SER A 61 3.12 1.32 -17.91
CA SER A 61 3.39 2.71 -18.24
C SER A 61 4.47 2.84 -19.31
N TRP A 62 4.28 3.78 -20.22
CA TRP A 62 5.20 4.09 -21.31
C TRP A 62 5.71 5.53 -21.13
N MET A 63 6.95 5.77 -21.53
CA MET A 63 7.65 7.03 -21.28
C MET A 63 8.80 7.24 -22.29
N TRP A 64 9.32 8.46 -22.35
CA TRP A 64 10.46 8.86 -23.18
C TRP A 64 11.60 9.38 -22.30
N PRO A 65 12.31 8.49 -21.59
CA PRO A 65 13.21 8.90 -20.53
C PRO A 65 14.50 9.49 -21.10
N SER A 66 14.87 10.68 -20.62
CA SER A 66 16.18 11.30 -20.82
C SER A 66 16.83 11.52 -19.47
N TYR A 67 18.08 11.08 -19.31
CA TYR A 67 18.82 11.21 -18.05
C TYR A 67 20.03 12.13 -18.25
N ILE A 68 20.07 13.21 -17.47
CA ILE A 68 21.10 14.23 -17.55
C ILE A 68 21.96 14.14 -16.28
N LEU A 69 23.21 13.71 -16.44
CA LEU A 69 24.17 13.66 -15.35
C LEU A 69 24.44 15.08 -14.81
N GLN A 70 24.28 15.26 -13.50
CA GLN A 70 24.63 16.48 -12.81
C GLN A 70 26.15 16.53 -12.57
N SER A 71 26.92 16.76 -13.64
CA SER A 71 28.38 16.68 -13.62
C SER A 71 29.07 17.72 -12.72
N ARG A 72 28.37 18.79 -12.34
CA ARG A 72 28.87 19.79 -11.38
C ARG A 72 28.71 19.37 -9.92
N PHE A 73 27.94 18.31 -9.64
CA PHE A 73 27.90 17.68 -8.32
C PHE A 73 29.06 16.70 -8.18
N ASP A 74 30.26 17.26 -8.11
CA ASP A 74 31.52 16.52 -8.14
C ASP A 74 32.19 16.45 -6.76
N HIS A 75 33.49 16.14 -6.75
CA HIS A 75 34.30 16.05 -5.54
C HIS A 75 34.40 17.30 -4.69
N SER A 76 34.11 18.47 -5.26
CA SER A 76 34.08 19.72 -4.50
C SER A 76 32.90 19.76 -3.52
N TRP A 77 31.81 19.06 -3.83
CA TRP A 77 30.63 18.96 -2.96
C TRP A 77 30.73 17.82 -1.96
N THR A 78 31.21 16.66 -2.40
CA THR A 78 31.33 15.46 -1.55
C THR A 78 32.39 14.49 -2.07
N PRO A 79 33.21 13.88 -1.18
CA PRO A 79 34.15 12.83 -1.60
C PRO A 79 33.45 11.61 -2.22
N LEU A 80 32.17 11.40 -1.87
CA LEU A 80 31.35 10.30 -2.37
C LEU A 80 30.97 10.42 -3.85
N ALA A 81 31.19 11.58 -4.50
CA ALA A 81 30.97 11.76 -5.95
C ALA A 81 31.86 10.87 -6.84
N ARG A 82 32.87 10.19 -6.27
CA ARG A 82 33.68 9.14 -6.94
C ARG A 82 32.90 7.85 -7.13
N ARG A 83 31.97 7.61 -6.22
CA ARG A 83 31.21 6.37 -6.09
C ARG A 83 29.79 6.58 -6.57
N TYR A 84 29.14 7.66 -6.17
CA TYR A 84 27.74 7.91 -6.47
C TYR A 84 27.58 9.04 -7.48
N SER A 85 26.45 9.01 -8.19
CA SER A 85 26.10 10.05 -9.16
C SER A 85 24.67 10.57 -8.93
N LEU A 86 24.40 11.76 -9.46
CA LEU A 86 23.09 12.42 -9.40
C LEU A 86 22.63 12.69 -10.83
N TRP A 87 21.40 12.30 -11.12
CA TRP A 87 20.80 12.39 -12.45
C TRP A 87 19.54 13.23 -12.40
N LEU A 88 19.33 14.08 -13.41
CA LEU A 88 18.06 14.76 -13.65
C LEU A 88 17.31 13.98 -14.71
N TYR A 89 16.08 13.57 -14.39
CA TYR A 89 15.16 12.96 -15.34
C TYR A 89 14.44 14.04 -16.15
N ARG A 90 14.27 13.79 -17.46
CA ARG A 90 13.40 14.55 -18.35
C ARG A 90 12.54 13.65 -19.20
N GLU A 91 11.28 14.03 -19.38
CA GLU A 91 10.39 13.42 -20.36
C GLU A 91 10.69 14.04 -21.74
N GLY A 92 11.52 13.35 -22.54
CA GLY A 92 12.19 13.94 -23.70
C GLY A 92 11.29 14.42 -24.84
N ASN A 93 10.01 14.01 -24.87
CA ASN A 93 9.02 14.50 -25.82
C ASN A 93 8.19 15.70 -25.30
N LEU A 94 8.34 16.09 -24.03
CA LEU A 94 7.56 17.16 -23.39
C LEU A 94 8.42 18.27 -22.78
N GLU A 95 9.62 17.93 -22.32
CA GLU A 95 10.51 18.81 -21.56
C GLU A 95 11.83 19.06 -22.30
N ASN A 96 12.46 20.20 -21.99
CA ASN A 96 13.83 20.48 -22.38
C ASN A 96 14.81 20.07 -21.25
N ASN A 97 16.10 20.33 -21.44
CA ASN A 97 17.13 19.98 -20.46
C ASN A 97 17.32 21.03 -19.34
N GLU A 98 16.55 22.13 -19.34
CA GLU A 98 16.69 23.23 -18.39
C GLU A 98 15.87 22.98 -17.13
N LEU A 99 16.28 23.55 -15.99
CA LEU A 99 15.49 23.55 -14.76
C LEU A 99 14.34 24.55 -14.88
N HIS A 100 13.11 24.12 -14.62
CA HIS A 100 11.91 24.93 -14.80
C HIS A 100 10.82 24.66 -13.75
N GLY A 101 11.07 23.71 -12.85
CA GLY A 101 10.09 23.16 -11.93
C GLY A 101 10.41 23.37 -10.46
N SER A 102 9.71 22.62 -9.62
CA SER A 102 10.04 22.43 -8.21
C SER A 102 10.87 21.16 -8.05
N PRO A 103 11.94 21.17 -7.24
CA PRO A 103 12.85 20.03 -7.13
C PRO A 103 12.22 18.86 -6.36
N VAL A 104 12.41 17.66 -6.91
CA VAL A 104 12.10 16.38 -6.26
C VAL A 104 13.37 15.55 -6.21
N LEU A 105 13.71 14.98 -5.06
CA LEU A 105 14.81 14.03 -4.90
C LEU A 105 14.27 12.62 -4.70
N PHE A 106 14.56 11.73 -5.65
CA PHE A 106 14.26 10.31 -5.54
C PHE A 106 15.46 9.51 -5.05
N ILE A 107 15.22 8.61 -4.11
CA ILE A 107 16.21 7.74 -3.49
C ILE A 107 15.82 6.27 -3.75
N PRO A 108 16.63 5.50 -4.51
CA PRO A 108 16.31 4.14 -4.89
C PRO A 108 16.52 3.15 -3.73
N GLY A 109 15.97 1.94 -3.93
CA GLY A 109 16.08 0.85 -2.98
C GLY A 109 17.42 0.11 -2.98
N ASN A 110 17.46 -0.98 -2.20
CA ASN A 110 18.59 -1.92 -2.18
C ASN A 110 18.88 -2.47 -3.58
N ALA A 111 20.13 -2.39 -4.04
CA ALA A 111 20.53 -2.75 -5.40
C ALA A 111 19.65 -2.11 -6.50
N GLY A 112 19.07 -0.95 -6.19
CA GLY A 112 18.25 -0.16 -7.10
C GLY A 112 19.06 0.95 -7.77
N SER A 113 18.52 1.43 -8.88
CA SER A 113 19.10 2.53 -9.65
C SER A 113 18.18 3.73 -9.73
N SER A 114 18.74 4.86 -10.15
CA SER A 114 18.04 6.11 -10.47
C SER A 114 16.85 5.90 -11.42
N HIS A 115 16.91 4.86 -12.24
CA HIS A 115 15.85 4.51 -13.19
C HIS A 115 14.53 4.09 -12.54
N GLN A 116 14.47 3.81 -11.23
CA GLN A 116 13.21 3.46 -10.56
C GLN A 116 12.19 4.62 -10.57
N VAL A 117 12.64 5.88 -10.63
CA VAL A 117 11.75 7.06 -10.61
C VAL A 117 10.98 7.29 -11.92
N ARG A 118 11.46 6.73 -13.03
CA ARG A 118 11.09 7.13 -14.40
C ARG A 118 9.60 7.17 -14.68
N SER A 119 8.85 6.19 -14.17
CA SER A 119 7.41 6.09 -14.39
C SER A 119 6.62 7.17 -13.64
N ILE A 120 7.09 7.54 -12.43
CA ILE A 120 6.50 8.61 -11.62
C ILE A 120 6.82 9.97 -12.27
N ALA A 121 8.09 10.21 -12.62
CA ALA A 121 8.52 11.45 -13.24
C ALA A 121 7.81 11.69 -14.59
N SER A 122 7.76 10.66 -15.44
CA SER A 122 6.98 10.69 -16.69
C SER A 122 5.50 10.99 -16.45
N SER A 123 4.89 10.42 -15.40
CA SER A 123 3.50 10.72 -15.05
C SER A 123 3.30 12.19 -14.71
N ALA A 124 4.21 12.79 -13.94
CA ALA A 124 4.12 14.19 -13.56
C ALA A 124 4.22 15.10 -14.78
N ALA A 125 5.17 14.83 -15.68
CA ALA A 125 5.34 15.58 -16.93
C ALA A 125 4.09 15.48 -17.82
N ASN A 126 3.56 14.27 -18.03
CA ASN A 126 2.36 14.04 -18.86
C ASN A 126 1.07 14.59 -18.23
N GLN A 127 1.04 14.82 -16.91
CA GLN A 127 -0.08 15.53 -16.29
C GLN A 127 0.08 17.05 -16.47
N TYR A 128 1.27 17.59 -16.20
CA TYR A 128 1.51 19.03 -16.22
C TYR A 128 1.51 19.63 -17.64
N PHE A 129 2.05 18.91 -18.63
CA PHE A 129 2.11 19.36 -20.02
C PHE A 129 1.06 18.67 -20.89
N SER A 130 0.33 19.44 -21.72
CA SER A 130 -0.62 18.93 -22.72
C SER A 130 0.02 18.67 -24.08
N ALA A 131 1.08 19.40 -24.38
CA ALA A 131 1.93 19.24 -25.55
C ALA A 131 3.35 19.73 -25.21
N LEU A 132 4.28 19.64 -26.16
CA LEU A 132 5.65 20.10 -25.98
C LEU A 132 5.70 21.55 -25.47
N HIS A 133 6.16 21.73 -24.24
CA HIS A 133 6.22 23.02 -23.52
C HIS A 133 4.87 23.75 -23.33
N GLU A 134 3.75 23.09 -23.56
CA GLU A 134 2.42 23.65 -23.36
C GLU A 134 1.84 23.15 -22.04
N VAL A 135 1.62 24.07 -21.10
CA VAL A 135 1.03 23.72 -19.79
C VAL A 135 -0.42 23.33 -19.96
N SER A 136 -0.80 22.18 -19.42
CA SER A 136 -2.17 21.70 -19.38
C SER A 136 -3.10 22.75 -18.77
N PRO A 137 -4.30 22.99 -19.33
CA PRO A 137 -5.22 24.05 -18.87
C PRO A 137 -5.55 24.02 -17.38
N GLU A 138 -5.52 22.83 -16.78
CA GLU A 138 -5.75 22.62 -15.35
C GLU A 138 -4.71 23.30 -14.45
N PHE A 139 -3.47 23.42 -14.93
CA PHE A 139 -2.33 23.92 -14.17
C PHE A 139 -1.98 25.38 -14.50
N ALA A 140 -2.39 25.88 -15.68
CA ALA A 140 -1.99 27.18 -16.22
C ALA A 140 -2.32 28.40 -15.32
N ASN A 141 -3.32 28.31 -14.45
CA ASN A 141 -3.83 29.45 -13.68
C ASN A 141 -3.77 29.27 -12.15
N LYS A 142 -3.08 28.24 -11.66
CA LYS A 142 -3.12 27.87 -10.23
C LYS A 142 -1.75 27.88 -9.53
N GLY A 143 -0.75 28.55 -10.11
CA GLY A 143 0.58 28.68 -9.50
C GLY A 143 1.40 27.39 -9.47
N TYR A 144 0.96 26.33 -10.17
CA TYR A 144 1.71 25.09 -10.27
C TYR A 144 2.91 25.25 -11.20
N LYS A 145 4.00 24.60 -10.80
CA LYS A 145 5.19 24.41 -11.63
C LYS A 145 5.29 22.94 -12.01
N ALA A 146 5.99 22.66 -13.10
CA ALA A 146 6.46 21.31 -13.39
C ALA A 146 7.35 20.79 -12.24
N LEU A 147 7.72 19.52 -12.26
CA LEU A 147 8.62 18.93 -11.27
C LEU A 147 9.96 18.58 -11.92
N ASP A 148 11.04 18.95 -11.25
CA ASP A 148 12.39 18.61 -11.66
C ASP A 148 12.86 17.40 -10.83
N PHE A 149 12.75 16.20 -11.40
CA PHE A 149 13.09 14.95 -10.73
C PHE A 149 14.58 14.67 -10.79
N PHE A 150 15.25 14.89 -9.67
CA PHE A 150 16.60 14.39 -9.43
C PHE A 150 16.54 12.99 -8.83
N ALA A 151 17.43 12.10 -9.25
CA ALA A 151 17.55 10.75 -8.72
C ALA A 151 19.01 10.44 -8.41
N VAL A 152 19.28 9.98 -7.21
CA VAL A 152 20.61 9.49 -6.82
C VAL A 152 20.83 8.09 -7.38
N GLU A 153 22.07 7.79 -7.74
CA GLU A 153 22.54 6.50 -8.22
C GLU A 153 23.65 6.02 -7.29
N TYR A 154 23.39 4.92 -6.58
CA TYR A 154 24.26 4.40 -5.53
C TYR A 154 25.12 3.21 -5.98
N ASN A 155 25.39 3.09 -7.29
CA ASN A 155 26.06 1.92 -7.89
C ASN A 155 25.42 0.59 -7.48
N GLU A 156 24.08 0.58 -7.28
CA GLU A 156 23.35 -0.61 -6.86
C GLU A 156 23.92 -1.26 -5.58
N ASP A 157 24.44 -0.46 -4.65
CA ASP A 157 24.94 -0.95 -3.37
C ASP A 157 23.85 -1.72 -2.57
N PHE A 158 24.27 -2.77 -1.86
CA PHE A 158 23.40 -3.62 -1.04
C PHE A 158 23.05 -2.99 0.32
N SER A 159 22.23 -1.95 0.33
CA SER A 159 21.86 -1.21 1.55
C SER A 159 21.05 -2.01 2.57
N ALA A 160 20.35 -3.08 2.16
CA ALA A 160 19.58 -3.92 3.09
C ALA A 160 20.44 -4.72 4.07
N PHE A 161 21.73 -4.91 3.77
CA PHE A 161 22.62 -5.81 4.51
C PHE A 161 23.71 -5.10 5.31
N HIS A 162 23.91 -3.79 5.11
CA HIS A 162 25.11 -3.09 5.59
C HIS A 162 24.79 -1.65 6.03
N GLY A 163 24.83 -1.39 7.34
CA GLY A 163 24.53 -0.09 7.92
C GLY A 163 25.43 1.05 7.44
N PRO A 164 26.77 0.89 7.35
CA PRO A 164 27.65 1.94 6.82
C PRO A 164 27.36 2.33 5.36
N THR A 165 26.72 1.45 4.58
CA THR A 165 26.21 1.81 3.25
C THR A 165 25.08 2.84 3.39
N ILE A 166 24.12 2.63 4.29
CA ILE A 166 23.02 3.58 4.53
C ILE A 166 23.56 4.92 5.03
N ASP A 167 24.56 4.92 5.93
CA ASP A 167 25.25 6.15 6.37
C ASP A 167 25.84 6.92 5.18
N SER A 168 26.52 6.21 4.27
CA SER A 168 27.14 6.81 3.08
C SER A 168 26.10 7.33 2.10
N GLN A 169 25.01 6.60 1.89
CA GLN A 169 23.88 7.01 1.07
C GLN A 169 23.22 8.28 1.61
N THR A 170 22.96 8.31 2.92
CA THR A 170 22.39 9.47 3.63
C THR A 170 23.31 10.70 3.50
N ALA A 171 24.60 10.54 3.74
CA ALA A 171 25.58 11.62 3.60
C ALA A 171 25.66 12.17 2.16
N TYR A 172 25.53 11.30 1.14
CA TYR A 172 25.48 11.73 -0.26
C TYR A 172 24.18 12.46 -0.60
N ALA A 173 23.02 11.92 -0.19
CA ALA A 173 21.72 12.53 -0.42
C ALA A 173 21.60 13.91 0.25
N GLN A 174 22.13 14.09 1.47
CA GLN A 174 22.17 15.39 2.13
C GLN A 174 22.94 16.42 1.29
N ARG A 175 24.11 16.05 0.76
CA ARG A 175 24.90 16.94 -0.12
C ARG A 175 24.22 17.15 -1.48
N ALA A 176 23.45 16.18 -1.96
CA ALA A 176 22.67 16.33 -3.17
C ALA A 176 21.55 17.36 -2.99
N ILE A 177 20.88 17.40 -1.83
CA ILE A 177 19.91 18.46 -1.50
C ILE A 177 20.59 19.84 -1.54
N ASP A 178 21.74 19.99 -0.89
CA ASP A 178 22.49 21.26 -0.88
C ASP A 178 22.86 21.71 -2.31
N TYR A 179 23.35 20.78 -3.14
CA TYR A 179 23.66 21.05 -4.55
C TYR A 179 22.44 21.43 -5.36
N ILE A 180 21.35 20.66 -5.25
CA ILE A 180 20.10 20.91 -5.98
C ILE A 180 19.63 22.32 -5.65
N LEU A 181 19.47 22.65 -4.37
CA LEU A 181 18.96 23.95 -3.92
C LEU A 181 19.85 25.13 -4.33
N SER A 182 21.16 24.92 -4.48
CA SER A 182 22.06 25.96 -5.02
C SER A 182 21.72 26.41 -6.45
N GLN A 183 20.94 25.61 -7.19
CA GLN A 183 20.48 25.91 -8.54
C GLN A 183 19.10 26.59 -8.59
N TYR A 184 18.43 26.74 -7.44
CA TYR A 184 17.08 27.32 -7.34
C TYR A 184 17.10 28.65 -6.57
N PRO A 185 16.01 29.46 -6.68
CA PRO A 185 15.83 30.63 -5.82
C PRO A 185 15.92 30.27 -4.33
N ALA A 186 16.32 31.25 -3.52
CA ALA A 186 16.26 31.14 -2.06
C ALA A 186 14.86 30.72 -1.60
N ASP A 187 14.80 30.01 -0.48
CA ASP A 187 13.57 29.48 0.15
C ASP A 187 12.87 28.34 -0.64
N THR A 188 13.49 27.83 -1.70
CA THR A 188 13.03 26.60 -2.36
C THR A 188 13.25 25.40 -1.43
N SER A 189 12.24 24.53 -1.33
CA SER A 189 12.29 23.26 -0.61
C SER A 189 12.16 22.06 -1.57
N VAL A 190 12.67 20.90 -1.16
CA VAL A 190 12.70 19.67 -1.95
C VAL A 190 11.66 18.66 -1.44
N ILE A 191 10.92 18.03 -2.34
CA ILE A 191 10.12 16.83 -2.02
C ILE A 191 11.05 15.62 -2.08
N VAL A 192 11.09 14.78 -1.06
CA VAL A 192 11.90 13.55 -1.07
C VAL A 192 11.01 12.34 -1.27
N MET A 193 11.39 11.47 -2.20
CA MET A 193 10.71 10.20 -2.46
C MET A 193 11.69 9.05 -2.25
N GLY A 194 11.31 8.06 -1.44
CA GLY A 194 12.16 6.90 -1.17
C GLY A 194 11.44 5.60 -1.52
N HIS A 195 12.11 4.70 -2.22
CA HIS A 195 11.61 3.36 -2.48
C HIS A 195 12.41 2.32 -1.69
N SER A 196 11.73 1.37 -1.03
CA SER A 196 12.39 0.31 -0.25
C SER A 196 13.36 0.90 0.77
N MET A 197 14.59 0.40 0.86
CA MET A 197 15.63 0.98 1.73
C MET A 197 15.95 2.47 1.45
N GLY A 198 15.62 2.99 0.27
CA GLY A 198 15.74 4.41 -0.03
C GLY A 198 14.80 5.29 0.80
N GLY A 199 13.67 4.75 1.29
CA GLY A 199 12.82 5.46 2.25
C GLY A 199 13.41 5.52 3.67
N ILE A 200 14.28 4.58 4.03
CA ILE A 200 15.05 4.64 5.28
C ILE A 200 16.13 5.73 5.19
N VAL A 201 16.79 5.83 4.04
CA VAL A 201 17.70 6.95 3.76
C VAL A 201 16.94 8.28 3.76
N ALA A 202 15.75 8.33 3.15
CA ALA A 202 14.93 9.54 3.11
C ALA A 202 14.53 10.03 4.51
N THR A 203 14.14 9.12 5.41
CA THR A 203 13.80 9.47 6.79
C THR A 203 15.02 9.84 7.63
N ALA A 204 16.19 9.25 7.35
CA ALA A 204 17.46 9.62 7.98
C ALA A 204 17.99 11.01 7.58
N LEU A 205 17.35 11.68 6.62
CA LEU A 205 17.64 13.07 6.28
C LEU A 205 16.94 14.07 7.22
N LEU A 206 16.05 13.63 8.10
CA LEU A 206 15.40 14.47 9.09
C LEU A 206 16.26 14.58 10.36
N PRO A 207 16.19 15.70 11.11
CA PRO A 207 15.44 16.91 10.79
C PRO A 207 16.13 17.76 9.72
N ASN A 208 15.37 18.26 8.74
CA ASN A 208 15.91 19.12 7.68
C ASN A 208 14.85 20.13 7.17
N PRO A 209 15.05 21.44 7.38
CA PRO A 209 14.06 22.47 7.07
C PRO A 209 13.84 22.67 5.56
N PHE A 210 14.74 22.15 4.73
CA PHE A 210 14.64 22.25 3.28
C PHE A 210 13.83 21.12 2.66
N ILE A 211 13.37 20.13 3.45
CA ILE A 211 12.49 19.06 2.96
C ILE A 211 11.03 19.48 3.17
N SER A 212 10.25 19.53 2.09
CA SER A 212 8.84 19.94 2.17
C SER A 212 7.86 18.83 2.52
N ALA A 213 8.17 17.60 2.10
CA ALA A 213 7.37 16.40 2.32
C ALA A 213 8.20 15.16 1.96
N ILE A 214 7.84 14.02 2.57
CA ILE A 214 8.42 12.71 2.25
C ILE A 214 7.32 11.74 1.82
N ILE A 215 7.51 11.09 0.66
CA ILE A 215 6.67 9.96 0.22
C ILE A 215 7.55 8.72 0.16
N THR A 216 7.26 7.72 0.99
CA THR A 216 7.97 6.44 0.98
C THR A 216 7.12 5.36 0.35
N MET A 217 7.75 4.44 -0.38
CA MET A 217 7.10 3.40 -1.16
C MET A 217 7.72 2.05 -0.81
N SER A 218 6.91 1.08 -0.38
CA SER A 218 7.36 -0.25 0.09
C SER A 218 8.56 -0.15 1.04
N THR A 219 8.56 0.84 1.93
CA THR A 219 9.71 1.13 2.81
C THR A 219 9.51 0.45 4.15
N PRO A 220 10.46 -0.39 4.61
CA PRO A 220 10.35 -1.13 5.86
C PRO A 220 10.61 -0.23 7.08
N HIS A 221 9.68 0.64 7.49
CA HIS A 221 9.89 1.61 8.58
C HIS A 221 10.05 1.00 9.99
N THR A 222 9.36 -0.10 10.31
CA THR A 222 9.41 -0.67 11.67
C THR A 222 10.51 -1.71 11.83
N LEU A 223 10.89 -2.37 10.75
CA LEU A 223 11.77 -3.53 10.81
C LEU A 223 12.59 -3.72 9.55
N PRO A 224 13.93 -3.79 9.61
CA PRO A 224 14.73 -4.02 8.41
C PRO A 224 14.49 -5.41 7.83
N PRO A 225 14.54 -5.56 6.49
CA PRO A 225 14.34 -6.86 5.82
C PRO A 225 15.37 -7.90 6.26
N VAL A 226 16.57 -7.44 6.64
CA VAL A 226 17.67 -8.28 7.10
C VAL A 226 18.38 -7.62 8.28
N ARG A 227 18.56 -8.37 9.37
CA ARG A 227 19.22 -7.90 10.61
C ARG A 227 20.63 -8.47 10.79
N PHE A 228 21.53 -8.25 9.84
CA PHE A 228 22.92 -8.73 9.98
C PHE A 228 23.88 -7.73 10.62
N ASP A 229 23.52 -6.45 10.65
CA ASP A 229 24.37 -5.38 11.15
C ASP A 229 23.65 -4.61 12.26
N ARG A 230 24.24 -4.61 13.46
CA ARG A 230 23.74 -3.86 14.63
C ARG A 230 23.55 -2.38 14.32
N ARG A 231 24.34 -1.80 13.41
CA ARG A 231 24.21 -0.39 13.02
C ARG A 231 22.86 -0.08 12.36
N ILE A 232 22.27 -1.02 11.63
CA ILE A 232 20.94 -0.83 11.04
C ILE A 232 19.89 -0.58 12.14
N ASP A 233 19.98 -1.29 13.26
CA ASP A 233 19.06 -1.06 14.39
C ASP A 233 19.19 0.35 14.98
N HIS A 234 20.41 0.93 15.01
CA HIS A 234 20.61 2.33 15.44
C HIS A 234 19.97 3.32 14.47
N ILE A 235 20.17 3.13 13.16
CA ILE A 235 19.59 3.99 12.13
C ILE A 235 18.06 3.99 12.25
N TYR A 236 17.44 2.82 12.43
CA TYR A 236 15.99 2.72 12.59
C TYR A 236 15.49 3.40 13.87
N ALA A 237 16.23 3.25 14.98
CA ALA A 237 15.89 3.90 16.24
C ALA A 237 16.02 5.42 16.17
N ASP A 238 17.06 5.92 15.49
CA ASP A 238 17.29 7.36 15.28
C ASP A 238 16.19 7.94 14.36
N ASN A 239 15.92 7.29 13.23
CA ASN A 239 14.82 7.71 12.34
C ASN A 239 13.48 7.76 13.08
N LEU A 240 13.18 6.76 13.92
CA LEU A 240 11.95 6.74 14.71
C LEU A 240 11.83 7.95 15.64
N LYS A 241 12.94 8.32 16.29
CA LYS A 241 13.02 9.49 17.17
C LYS A 241 12.78 10.79 16.39
N ASP A 242 13.42 10.95 15.24
CA ASP A 242 13.30 12.15 14.42
C ASP A 242 11.90 12.27 13.81
N LEU A 243 11.31 11.15 13.37
CA LEU A 243 9.93 11.09 12.89
C LEU A 243 8.91 11.55 13.93
N GLY A 244 9.18 11.33 15.22
CA GLY A 244 8.34 11.76 16.35
C GLY A 244 8.38 13.25 16.67
N SER A 245 9.37 13.99 16.16
CA SER A 245 9.58 15.40 16.51
C SER A 245 9.61 16.36 15.32
N ASP A 246 9.97 15.89 14.13
CA ASP A 246 10.06 16.71 12.93
C ASP A 246 8.67 16.95 12.30
N PRO A 247 8.31 18.20 11.94
CA PRO A 247 6.97 18.53 11.44
C PRO A 247 6.75 18.18 9.95
N THR A 248 7.79 17.77 9.21
CA THR A 248 7.72 17.47 7.76
C THR A 248 6.66 16.40 7.47
N PRO A 249 5.62 16.65 6.67
CA PRO A 249 4.61 15.66 6.33
C PRO A 249 5.22 14.40 5.69
N LEU A 250 4.81 13.22 6.17
CA LEU A 250 5.27 11.94 5.64
C LEU A 250 4.11 10.97 5.42
N LEU A 251 4.10 10.33 4.25
CA LEU A 251 3.19 9.23 3.93
C LEU A 251 3.95 8.01 3.42
N SER A 252 3.61 6.84 3.98
CA SER A 252 4.12 5.53 3.56
C SER A 252 3.08 4.77 2.75
N LEU A 253 3.43 4.44 1.50
CA LEU A 253 2.64 3.57 0.62
C LEU A 253 3.14 2.13 0.71
N CYS A 254 2.23 1.21 1.05
CA CYS A 254 2.54 -0.20 1.25
C CYS A 254 1.83 -1.08 0.23
N GLY A 255 2.56 -2.04 -0.36
CA GLY A 255 2.01 -2.96 -1.36
C GLY A 255 1.07 -4.03 -0.81
N GLY A 256 1.06 -4.19 0.52
CA GLY A 256 0.31 -5.23 1.21
C GLY A 256 0.84 -6.62 0.89
N ALA A 257 -0.06 -7.59 0.89
CA ALA A 257 0.29 -8.99 0.67
C ALA A 257 0.96 -9.26 -0.69
N THR A 258 0.79 -8.42 -1.70
CA THR A 258 1.44 -8.61 -3.01
C THR A 258 2.95 -8.30 -2.95
N ASP A 259 3.41 -7.52 -1.97
CA ASP A 259 4.83 -7.30 -1.72
C ASP A 259 5.42 -8.49 -0.95
N LEU A 260 6.14 -9.37 -1.65
CA LEU A 260 6.82 -10.53 -1.04
C LEU A 260 8.20 -10.20 -0.47
N MET A 261 8.74 -9.00 -0.70
CA MET A 261 10.04 -8.59 -0.16
C MET A 261 9.89 -7.88 1.19
N ILE A 262 8.87 -7.04 1.32
CA ILE A 262 8.63 -6.22 2.50
C ILE A 262 7.28 -6.62 3.10
N PRO A 263 7.28 -7.35 4.23
CA PRO A 263 6.05 -7.72 4.92
C PRO A 263 5.21 -6.49 5.29
N SER A 264 3.89 -6.61 5.18
CA SER A 264 2.94 -5.52 5.43
C SER A 264 3.20 -4.77 6.75
N GLU A 265 3.44 -5.50 7.84
CA GLU A 265 3.70 -4.93 9.16
C GLU A 265 5.03 -4.18 9.29
N SER A 266 5.99 -4.49 8.41
CA SER A 266 7.28 -3.80 8.36
C SER A 266 7.17 -2.43 7.68
N CYS A 267 6.21 -2.28 6.77
CA CYS A 267 6.03 -1.08 5.95
C CYS A 267 5.27 0.06 6.66
N ILE A 268 4.50 -0.28 7.68
CA ILE A 268 3.68 0.66 8.44
C ILE A 268 4.56 1.65 9.19
N LEU A 269 4.15 2.92 9.25
CA LEU A 269 4.76 3.89 10.14
C LEU A 269 4.41 3.55 11.60
N PRO A 270 5.39 3.40 12.50
CA PRO A 270 5.14 3.10 13.89
C PRO A 270 4.27 4.18 14.54
N ALA A 271 3.43 3.78 15.50
CA ALA A 271 2.67 4.71 16.32
C ALA A 271 3.66 5.58 17.12
N LEU A 272 3.66 6.88 16.84
CA LEU A 272 4.52 7.83 17.52
C LEU A 272 3.81 8.33 18.79
N PRO A 273 4.48 8.36 19.95
CA PRO A 273 3.91 8.95 21.15
C PRO A 273 3.55 10.41 20.87
N SER A 274 2.35 10.83 21.28
CA SER A 274 1.82 12.18 21.11
C SER A 274 2.63 13.15 21.98
N HIS A 275 3.80 13.56 21.50
CA HIS A 275 4.59 14.61 22.13
C HIS A 275 4.19 15.95 21.51
N ASP A 276 3.62 16.81 22.35
CA ASP A 276 3.26 18.21 22.09
C ASP A 276 2.08 18.48 21.12
N ASN A 277 1.52 19.68 21.23
CA ASN A 277 0.39 20.22 20.46
C ASN A 277 0.65 20.35 18.94
N ILE A 278 1.66 19.68 18.39
CA ILE A 278 2.01 19.74 16.96
C ILE A 278 1.35 18.55 16.27
N SER A 279 0.33 18.82 15.46
CA SER A 279 -0.31 17.80 14.62
C SER A 279 0.61 17.45 13.46
N VAL A 280 1.50 16.48 13.66
CA VAL A 280 2.42 16.00 12.62
C VAL A 280 1.67 15.05 11.66
N TYR A 281 1.71 15.33 10.36
CA TYR A 281 1.09 14.45 9.36
C TYR A 281 1.94 13.20 9.13
N ARG A 282 1.44 12.07 9.64
CA ARG A 282 2.01 10.72 9.46
C ARG A 282 0.88 9.79 9.06
N ARG A 283 0.99 9.18 7.88
CA ARG A 283 -0.02 8.24 7.37
C ARG A 283 0.62 7.03 6.71
N THR A 284 0.07 5.87 7.00
CA THR A 284 0.34 4.64 6.24
C THR A 284 -0.87 4.37 5.39
N VAL A 285 -0.68 4.08 4.11
CA VAL A 285 -1.75 3.74 3.18
C VAL A 285 -1.34 2.52 2.38
N PHE A 286 -2.17 1.48 2.41
CA PHE A 286 -1.97 0.31 1.58
C PHE A 286 -2.58 0.52 0.20
N THR A 287 -1.93 0.05 -0.86
CA THR A 287 -2.39 0.25 -2.25
C THR A 287 -3.73 -0.42 -2.54
N SER A 288 -4.09 -1.45 -1.77
CA SER A 288 -5.41 -2.09 -1.80
C SER A 288 -6.53 -1.19 -1.23
N ALA A 289 -6.20 -0.30 -0.30
CA ALA A 289 -7.13 0.67 0.28
C ALA A 289 -7.11 2.03 -0.44
N LEU A 290 -5.99 2.38 -1.08
CA LEU A 290 -5.78 3.64 -1.78
C LEU A 290 -6.89 3.90 -2.81
N GLU A 291 -7.64 5.00 -2.59
CA GLU A 291 -8.80 5.35 -3.41
C GLU A 291 -8.42 5.55 -4.89
N GLY A 292 -9.10 4.82 -5.78
CA GLY A 292 -8.82 4.79 -7.21
C GLY A 292 -7.66 3.89 -7.64
N CYS A 293 -7.03 3.17 -6.72
CA CYS A 293 -6.06 2.11 -7.02
C CYS A 293 -6.64 0.72 -6.75
N TRP A 294 -7.07 0.49 -5.50
CA TRP A 294 -7.72 -0.74 -5.01
C TRP A 294 -7.05 -2.05 -5.44
N THR A 295 -5.72 -2.06 -5.54
CA THR A 295 -4.94 -3.23 -5.95
C THR A 295 -3.77 -3.44 -5.01
N GLY A 296 -3.50 -4.70 -4.66
CA GLY A 296 -2.20 -5.07 -4.11
C GLY A 296 -1.11 -4.82 -5.17
N VAL A 297 0.06 -4.37 -4.74
CA VAL A 297 1.17 -4.03 -5.63
C VAL A 297 2.45 -4.67 -5.12
N GLY A 298 3.12 -5.45 -5.97
CA GLY A 298 4.38 -6.07 -5.63
C GLY A 298 5.51 -5.04 -5.48
N HIS A 299 6.58 -5.44 -4.79
CA HIS A 299 7.69 -4.54 -4.44
C HIS A 299 8.22 -3.72 -5.62
N LEU A 300 8.60 -4.38 -6.71
CA LEU A 300 9.15 -3.72 -7.89
C LEU A 300 8.07 -2.94 -8.66
N ALA A 301 6.82 -3.40 -8.60
CA ALA A 301 5.68 -2.76 -9.25
C ALA A 301 5.32 -1.43 -8.61
N MET A 302 5.64 -1.22 -7.33
CA MET A 302 5.31 -0.01 -6.59
C MET A 302 5.69 1.30 -7.31
N VAL A 303 6.83 1.30 -8.03
CA VAL A 303 7.33 2.50 -8.71
C VAL A 303 6.86 2.68 -10.15
N TRP A 304 6.26 1.66 -10.78
CA TRP A 304 5.82 1.73 -12.19
C TRP A 304 4.34 1.43 -12.42
N CYS A 305 3.67 0.83 -11.43
CA CYS A 305 2.24 0.55 -11.45
C CYS A 305 1.47 1.84 -11.71
N HIS A 306 0.68 1.86 -12.78
CA HIS A 306 0.05 3.10 -13.22
C HIS A 306 -0.88 3.70 -12.17
N GLN A 307 -1.72 2.86 -11.55
CA GLN A 307 -2.66 3.25 -10.51
C GLN A 307 -1.96 4.04 -9.40
N VAL A 308 -0.81 3.54 -8.93
CA VAL A 308 -0.03 4.16 -7.84
C VAL A 308 0.74 5.39 -8.33
N ARG A 309 1.56 5.25 -9.37
CA ARG A 309 2.46 6.32 -9.84
C ARG A 309 1.69 7.58 -10.23
N TRP A 310 0.48 7.42 -10.78
CA TRP A 310 -0.32 8.54 -11.25
C TRP A 310 -0.77 9.41 -10.08
N ARG A 311 -1.19 8.77 -8.97
CA ARG A 311 -1.57 9.43 -7.72
C ARG A 311 -0.39 10.10 -7.04
N ILE A 312 0.78 9.44 -6.99
CA ILE A 312 2.02 10.01 -6.43
C ILE A 312 2.43 11.27 -7.21
N ALA A 313 2.46 11.19 -8.54
CA ALA A 313 2.83 12.33 -9.38
C ALA A 313 1.87 13.51 -9.18
N ARG A 314 0.57 13.21 -9.04
CA ARG A 314 -0.45 14.21 -8.81
C ARG A 314 -0.31 14.87 -7.43
N ALA A 315 -0.07 14.08 -6.40
CA ALA A 315 0.22 14.57 -5.06
C ALA A 315 1.47 15.48 -5.06
N ALA A 316 2.54 15.07 -5.73
CA ALA A 316 3.78 15.84 -5.79
C ALA A 316 3.61 17.21 -6.46
N LEU A 317 2.82 17.30 -7.54
CA LEU A 317 2.48 18.57 -8.20
C LEU A 317 1.73 19.52 -7.25
N GLU A 318 0.77 18.99 -6.48
CA GLU A 318 -0.04 19.74 -5.51
C GLU A 318 0.79 20.18 -4.28
N ILE A 319 1.64 19.30 -3.75
CA ILE A 319 2.57 19.59 -2.64
C ILE A 319 3.54 20.70 -3.05
N ALA A 320 4.10 20.63 -4.26
CA ALA A 320 5.03 21.62 -4.78
C ALA A 320 4.41 23.02 -4.94
N ALA A 321 3.09 23.07 -5.19
CA ALA A 321 2.33 24.32 -5.27
C ALA A 321 1.86 24.82 -3.89
N SER A 322 1.96 24.00 -2.84
CA SER A 322 1.40 24.28 -1.52
C SER A 322 2.37 25.05 -0.61
N PRO A 323 1.97 26.21 -0.06
CA PRO A 323 2.88 27.11 0.66
C PRO A 323 3.11 26.73 2.13
N SER A 324 2.20 25.98 2.77
CA SER A 324 2.31 25.62 4.19
C SER A 324 2.37 24.10 4.40
N LEU A 325 2.82 23.67 5.58
CA LEU A 325 2.91 22.25 5.94
C LEU A 325 1.52 21.60 5.97
N GLU A 326 0.50 22.31 6.45
CA GLU A 326 -0.89 21.87 6.51
C GLU A 326 -1.48 21.70 5.11
N ALA A 327 -1.21 22.65 4.20
CA ALA A 327 -1.64 22.54 2.81
C ALA A 327 -0.97 21.36 2.08
N ARG A 328 0.32 21.12 2.35
CA ARG A 328 1.05 19.95 1.83
C ARG A 328 0.49 18.64 2.38
N ALA A 329 0.20 18.59 3.67
CA ALA A 329 -0.45 17.45 4.31
C ALA A 329 -1.85 17.19 3.74
N ALA A 330 -2.66 18.24 3.52
CA ALA A 330 -3.97 18.15 2.90
C ALA A 330 -3.89 17.68 1.44
N ALA A 331 -2.88 18.11 0.68
CA ALA A 331 -2.62 17.62 -0.67
C ALA A 331 -2.26 16.13 -0.68
N MET A 332 -1.44 15.68 0.27
CA MET A 332 -1.11 14.27 0.45
C MET A 332 -2.35 13.45 0.81
N ASP A 333 -3.14 13.90 1.77
CA ASP A 333 -4.37 13.22 2.17
C ASP A 333 -5.38 13.15 1.01
N PHE A 334 -5.58 14.24 0.29
CA PHE A 334 -6.51 14.26 -0.84
C PHE A 334 -6.15 13.25 -1.95
N TRP A 335 -4.88 13.20 -2.35
CA TRP A 335 -4.45 12.36 -3.47
C TRP A 335 -4.07 10.93 -3.08
N LEU A 336 -3.71 10.69 -1.82
CA LEU A 336 -3.19 9.40 -1.33
C LEU A 336 -3.99 8.83 -0.15
N ARG A 337 -5.25 9.22 0.05
CA ARG A 337 -6.16 8.67 1.07
C ARG A 337 -6.58 7.22 0.82
N ASP A 338 -6.97 6.56 1.90
CA ASP A 338 -7.51 5.20 1.97
C ASP A 338 -9.02 5.14 2.34
N GLY A 339 -9.63 6.30 2.58
CA GLY A 339 -11.05 6.41 2.92
C GLY A 339 -11.41 6.03 4.36
N HIS A 340 -10.44 5.80 5.26
CA HIS A 340 -10.73 5.51 6.68
C HIS A 340 -10.93 6.78 7.53
N THR A 341 -10.53 7.94 7.00
CA THR A 341 -10.74 9.24 7.65
C THR A 341 -11.55 10.16 6.75
N LEU A 342 -12.36 11.03 7.36
CA LEU A 342 -13.13 12.02 6.61
C LEU A 342 -12.18 12.99 5.88
N PRO A 343 -12.54 13.42 4.66
CA PRO A 343 -11.73 14.38 3.91
C PRO A 343 -11.61 15.72 4.66
N PRO A 344 -10.45 16.39 4.60
CA PRO A 344 -10.20 17.63 5.34
C PRO A 344 -10.97 18.85 4.81
N ALA A 345 -11.66 18.74 3.66
CA ALA A 345 -12.36 19.85 3.04
C ALA A 345 -13.76 20.06 3.61
N ASN A 346 -14.17 21.33 3.70
CA ASN A 346 -15.47 21.75 4.24
C ASN A 346 -16.63 21.05 3.53
N THR A 347 -17.45 20.34 4.31
CA THR A 347 -18.78 19.94 3.90
C THR A 347 -19.56 21.19 3.46
N PRO A 348 -20.44 21.07 2.43
CA PRO A 348 -21.31 22.17 2.03
C PRO A 348 -21.97 22.78 3.27
N SER A 349 -21.94 24.10 3.43
CA SER A 349 -22.56 24.82 4.55
C SER A 349 -23.88 25.49 4.16
N ASP A 350 -24.27 25.37 2.89
CA ASP A 350 -25.48 25.97 2.35
C ASP A 350 -26.70 25.38 3.06
N ILE A 351 -27.59 26.23 3.54
CA ILE A 351 -28.85 25.81 4.14
C ILE A 351 -29.88 25.63 3.03
N LEU A 352 -30.59 24.51 3.03
CA LEU A 352 -31.64 24.23 2.06
C LEU A 352 -33.01 24.62 2.63
N HIS A 353 -33.75 25.41 1.87
CA HIS A 353 -35.14 25.78 2.16
C HIS A 353 -36.05 25.17 1.09
N PRO A 354 -36.50 23.90 1.23
CA PRO A 354 -37.37 23.30 0.24
C PRO A 354 -38.79 23.88 0.31
N HIS A 355 -39.35 24.34 -0.81
CA HIS A 355 -40.76 24.75 -0.87
C HIS A 355 -41.67 23.54 -1.12
N PRO A 356 -42.93 23.57 -0.64
CA PRO A 356 -43.91 22.53 -0.94
C PRO A 356 -44.10 22.37 -2.45
N GLY A 357 -43.87 21.15 -2.97
CA GLY A 357 -43.98 20.84 -4.40
C GLY A 357 -42.65 20.88 -5.18
N GLU A 358 -41.55 21.33 -4.59
CA GLU A 358 -40.22 21.34 -5.21
C GLU A 358 -39.39 20.07 -4.92
N TYR A 359 -39.95 19.11 -4.17
CA TYR A 359 -39.29 17.87 -3.82
C TYR A 359 -40.17 16.65 -4.11
N ASN A 360 -39.51 15.54 -4.46
CA ASN A 360 -40.14 14.24 -4.64
C ASN A 360 -40.11 13.47 -3.32
N SER A 361 -41.27 13.04 -2.81
CA SER A 361 -41.33 12.22 -1.60
C SER A 361 -41.10 10.75 -1.92
N VAL A 362 -40.14 10.14 -1.22
CA VAL A 362 -39.92 8.68 -1.22
C VAL A 362 -40.82 8.07 -0.14
N PRO A 363 -41.60 7.01 -0.45
CA PRO A 363 -42.43 6.34 0.54
C PRO A 363 -41.62 5.80 1.74
N PRO A 364 -42.24 5.65 2.92
CA PRO A 364 -41.59 4.99 4.07
C PRO A 364 -41.10 3.60 3.71
N ASN A 365 -39.97 3.20 4.30
CA ASN A 365 -39.33 1.88 4.10
C ASN A 365 -38.99 1.56 2.63
N GLN A 366 -38.78 2.60 1.81
CA GLN A 366 -38.26 2.46 0.44
C GLN A 366 -36.93 3.17 0.29
N HIS A 367 -36.09 2.61 -0.59
CA HIS A 367 -34.84 3.23 -0.98
C HIS A 367 -35.06 4.29 -2.08
N LEU A 368 -34.29 5.36 -2.03
CA LEU A 368 -34.11 6.29 -3.14
C LEU A 368 -33.33 5.59 -4.26
N LEU A 369 -33.90 5.57 -5.46
CA LEU A 369 -33.20 5.18 -6.67
C LEU A 369 -33.45 6.21 -7.77
N VAL A 370 -32.38 6.87 -8.21
CA VAL A 370 -32.39 7.81 -9.33
C VAL A 370 -31.49 7.27 -10.42
N ARG A 371 -32.08 6.75 -11.49
CA ARG A 371 -31.34 6.36 -12.71
C ARG A 371 -31.28 7.55 -13.66
N ASN A 372 -30.12 7.80 -14.26
CA ASN A 372 -29.91 8.88 -15.24
C ASN A 372 -30.35 10.26 -14.68
N PRO A 373 -29.77 10.72 -13.56
CA PRO A 373 -30.13 12.01 -12.96
C PRO A 373 -30.13 13.12 -14.00
N SER A 374 -31.19 13.92 -14.01
CA SER A 374 -31.43 15.01 -14.95
C SER A 374 -31.78 16.29 -14.21
N ASP A 375 -31.30 17.44 -14.70
CA ASP A 375 -31.56 18.76 -14.09
C ASP A 375 -31.27 18.75 -12.57
N THR A 376 -31.86 19.69 -11.81
CA THR A 376 -31.74 19.73 -10.36
C THR A 376 -33.01 19.18 -9.73
N GLN A 377 -32.90 18.18 -8.86
CA GLN A 377 -34.04 17.55 -8.18
C GLN A 377 -33.72 17.28 -6.70
N SER A 378 -34.73 17.43 -5.84
CA SER A 378 -34.62 17.11 -4.41
C SER A 378 -35.53 15.94 -4.07
N TYR A 379 -35.02 14.97 -3.31
CA TYR A 379 -35.76 13.80 -2.87
C TYR A 379 -35.82 13.76 -1.35
N MET A 380 -37.02 13.57 -0.80
CA MET A 380 -37.27 13.60 0.64
C MET A 380 -37.61 12.19 1.13
N LEU A 381 -36.80 11.68 2.06
CA LEU A 381 -36.96 10.38 2.68
C LEU A 381 -37.39 10.56 4.15
N PRO A 382 -38.45 9.89 4.61
CA PRO A 382 -38.81 9.88 6.02
C PRO A 382 -37.75 9.10 6.83
N VAL A 383 -37.35 9.64 7.98
CA VAL A 383 -36.55 8.86 8.95
C VAL A 383 -37.45 7.76 9.54
N PRO A 384 -36.96 6.51 9.69
CA PRO A 384 -37.73 5.43 10.29
C PRO A 384 -38.27 5.82 11.67
N ASP A 385 -39.43 5.28 12.04
CA ASP A 385 -39.95 5.47 13.40
C ASP A 385 -39.07 4.69 14.40
N PRO A 386 -38.86 5.22 15.62
CA PRO A 386 -38.06 4.54 16.63
C PRO A 386 -38.73 3.22 17.05
N GLU A 387 -38.07 2.10 16.77
CA GLU A 387 -38.43 0.78 17.30
C GLU A 387 -37.84 0.56 18.70
N ASP A 388 -38.42 -0.36 19.48
CA ASP A 388 -38.03 -0.63 20.87
C ASP A 388 -36.53 -0.97 20.99
N GLY A 389 -35.74 -0.01 21.48
CA GLY A 389 -34.30 -0.18 21.75
C GLY A 389 -33.35 0.43 20.71
N LEU A 390 -33.83 0.89 19.55
CA LEU A 390 -33.00 1.63 18.58
C LEU A 390 -33.10 3.15 18.80
N THR A 391 -31.95 3.81 18.96
CA THR A 391 -31.86 5.28 19.12
C THR A 391 -31.35 6.00 17.88
N SER A 392 -30.77 5.27 16.92
CA SER A 392 -30.21 5.80 15.68
C SER A 392 -30.38 4.80 14.54
N ALA A 393 -30.53 5.30 13.32
CA ALA A 393 -30.50 4.50 12.10
C ALA A 393 -29.39 5.00 11.17
N LYS A 394 -28.73 4.07 10.48
CA LYS A 394 -27.66 4.39 9.55
C LYS A 394 -28.24 4.72 8.18
N PHE A 395 -28.03 5.94 7.71
CA PHE A 395 -28.33 6.35 6.36
C PHE A 395 -27.14 6.09 5.45
N VAL A 396 -27.36 5.47 4.30
CA VAL A 396 -26.34 5.15 3.30
C VAL A 396 -26.74 5.73 1.95
N LEU A 397 -25.80 6.36 1.25
CA LEU A 397 -25.98 6.90 -0.10
C LEU A 397 -24.78 6.55 -0.97
N TYR A 398 -25.06 6.09 -2.18
CA TYR A 398 -24.12 5.74 -3.22
C TYR A 398 -24.36 6.64 -4.43
N ALA A 399 -23.29 7.23 -4.97
CA ALA A 399 -23.32 8.01 -6.20
C ALA A 399 -22.31 7.46 -7.21
N SER A 400 -22.80 6.88 -8.31
CA SER A 400 -21.95 6.25 -9.33
C SER A 400 -21.35 7.28 -10.27
N GLN A 401 -20.01 7.36 -10.29
CA GLN A 401 -19.20 8.31 -11.07
C GLN A 401 -19.48 9.81 -10.84
N GLY A 402 -20.52 10.19 -10.10
CA GLY A 402 -20.79 11.56 -9.71
C GLY A 402 -19.99 12.00 -8.48
N SER A 403 -20.46 13.04 -7.80
CA SER A 403 -19.81 13.58 -6.61
C SER A 403 -20.74 13.65 -5.40
N ILE A 404 -20.18 13.35 -4.23
CA ILE A 404 -20.75 13.74 -2.93
C ILE A 404 -19.68 14.60 -2.27
N PRO A 405 -19.79 15.95 -2.32
CA PRO A 405 -18.70 16.82 -1.96
C PRO A 405 -18.17 16.58 -0.54
N PRO A 406 -16.84 16.62 -0.35
CA PRO A 406 -15.81 16.97 -1.33
C PRO A 406 -15.28 15.78 -2.16
N VAL A 407 -15.84 14.57 -2.03
CA VAL A 407 -15.31 13.36 -2.67
C VAL A 407 -15.93 13.14 -4.06
N ALA A 408 -15.06 12.81 -5.01
CA ALA A 408 -15.42 12.52 -6.39
C ALA A 408 -14.32 11.69 -7.06
N PRO A 409 -14.64 10.89 -8.10
CA PRO A 409 -13.64 10.39 -9.03
C PRO A 409 -12.87 11.53 -9.71
N ARG A 410 -11.77 11.21 -10.38
CA ARG A 410 -10.92 12.23 -11.02
C ARG A 410 -11.64 13.09 -12.07
N ARG A 411 -12.47 12.46 -12.91
CA ARG A 411 -13.33 13.13 -13.88
C ARG A 411 -14.77 12.73 -13.59
N PRO A 412 -15.42 13.38 -12.61
CA PRO A 412 -16.76 12.98 -12.21
C PRO A 412 -17.77 13.35 -13.30
N LEU A 413 -18.90 12.64 -13.32
CA LEU A 413 -20.09 13.11 -14.00
C LEU A 413 -20.54 14.45 -13.40
N PRO A 414 -21.22 15.31 -14.18
CA PRO A 414 -21.57 16.66 -13.74
C PRO A 414 -22.47 16.71 -12.50
N PHE A 415 -23.18 15.62 -12.19
CA PHE A 415 -24.13 15.60 -11.10
C PHE A 415 -23.45 15.57 -9.72
N ARG A 416 -24.07 16.27 -8.77
CA ARG A 416 -23.59 16.42 -7.41
C ARG A 416 -24.70 16.13 -6.43
N ALA A 417 -24.51 15.13 -5.56
CA ALA A 417 -25.46 14.79 -4.51
C ALA A 417 -25.03 15.42 -3.17
N THR A 418 -25.96 16.07 -2.48
CA THR A 418 -25.75 16.63 -1.14
C THR A 418 -26.87 16.16 -0.21
N VAL A 419 -26.51 15.74 0.99
CA VAL A 419 -27.44 15.18 1.99
C VAL A 419 -27.72 16.22 3.05
N TYR A 420 -29.00 16.42 3.35
CA TYR A 420 -29.49 17.36 4.35
C TYR A 420 -30.39 16.64 5.35
N ILE A 421 -30.42 17.15 6.58
CA ILE A 421 -31.36 16.76 7.62
C ILE A 421 -32.31 17.93 7.90
N CYS A 422 -33.61 17.65 7.89
CA CYS A 422 -34.67 18.62 8.12
C CYS A 422 -35.42 18.26 9.40
N PRO A 423 -35.41 19.13 10.43
CA PRO A 423 -36.24 18.95 11.61
C PRO A 423 -37.72 19.22 11.29
N ASN A 424 -38.61 18.60 12.05
CA ASN A 424 -40.06 18.80 11.91
C ASN A 424 -40.48 20.18 12.43
N SER A 425 -40.43 21.20 11.56
CA SER A 425 -40.91 22.56 11.83
C SER A 425 -41.62 23.13 10.60
N ASP A 426 -42.58 24.04 10.82
CA ASP A 426 -43.38 24.68 9.75
C ASP A 426 -42.51 25.45 8.74
N SER A 427 -41.30 25.85 9.15
CA SER A 427 -40.24 26.36 8.27
C SER A 427 -39.23 25.25 7.98
N LEU A 428 -39.43 24.47 6.90
CA LEU A 428 -38.47 23.46 6.44
C LEU A 428 -37.10 24.12 6.18
N THR A 429 -36.24 24.14 7.19
CA THR A 429 -34.89 24.66 7.13
C THR A 429 -33.98 23.48 7.37
N CYS A 430 -33.32 23.02 6.33
CA CYS A 430 -32.53 21.80 6.35
C CYS A 430 -31.05 22.14 6.38
N SER A 431 -30.34 21.58 7.36
CA SER A 431 -28.89 21.70 7.47
C SER A 431 -28.21 20.52 6.75
N PRO A 432 -27.04 20.73 6.14
CA PRO A 432 -26.20 19.66 5.62
C PRO A 432 -25.93 18.59 6.69
N LEU A 433 -26.05 17.32 6.32
CA LEU A 433 -25.75 16.18 7.21
C LEU A 433 -24.26 15.84 7.09
N SER A 434 -23.55 15.84 8.22
CA SER A 434 -22.15 15.41 8.27
C SER A 434 -22.08 13.88 8.15
N PRO A 435 -21.20 13.34 7.28
CA PRO A 435 -20.96 11.90 7.19
C PRO A 435 -20.10 11.38 8.34
N ASP A 436 -20.31 10.12 8.72
CA ASP A 436 -19.36 9.31 9.49
C ASP A 436 -18.35 8.63 8.55
N THR A 437 -18.82 8.21 7.36
CA THR A 437 -17.98 7.67 6.28
C THR A 437 -18.24 8.46 5.01
N LEU A 438 -17.18 8.98 4.38
CA LEU A 438 -17.25 9.56 3.04
C LEU A 438 -16.00 9.17 2.25
N LYS A 439 -16.15 8.27 1.28
CA LYS A 439 -15.04 7.71 0.53
C LYS A 439 -15.43 7.21 -0.85
N LEU A 440 -14.44 6.98 -1.70
CA LEU A 440 -14.62 6.30 -2.98
C LEU A 440 -14.44 4.78 -2.81
N ILE A 441 -15.37 3.99 -3.35
CA ILE A 441 -15.26 2.52 -3.43
C ILE A 441 -15.23 2.07 -4.90
N PRO A 442 -14.62 0.91 -5.21
CA PRO A 442 -14.56 0.43 -6.59
C PRO A 442 -15.95 0.04 -7.11
N SER A 443 -16.06 0.05 -8.45
CA SER A 443 -17.24 -0.46 -9.17
C SER A 443 -16.78 -1.58 -10.12
N PRO A 444 -16.63 -2.83 -9.63
CA PRO A 444 -16.19 -3.94 -10.46
C PRO A 444 -17.06 -4.14 -11.71
N VAL A 445 -16.45 -4.62 -12.79
CA VAL A 445 -17.16 -4.94 -14.04
C VAL A 445 -17.64 -6.39 -14.01
N MET A 446 -18.87 -6.62 -14.47
CA MET A 446 -19.49 -7.94 -14.50
C MET A 446 -18.66 -8.92 -15.35
N GLY A 447 -18.44 -10.13 -14.83
CA GLY A 447 -17.71 -11.19 -15.54
C GLY A 447 -16.19 -11.05 -15.55
N THR A 448 -15.63 -10.07 -14.83
CA THR A 448 -14.17 -9.90 -14.69
C THR A 448 -13.73 -10.00 -13.23
N PRO A 449 -12.50 -10.50 -12.95
CA PRO A 449 -11.90 -10.39 -11.62
C PRO A 449 -11.74 -8.93 -11.22
N PHE A 450 -11.74 -8.69 -9.90
CA PHE A 450 -11.36 -7.40 -9.34
C PHE A 450 -10.18 -7.57 -8.38
N PRO A 451 -9.13 -6.71 -8.48
CA PRO A 451 -8.87 -5.80 -9.61
C PRO A 451 -8.62 -6.58 -10.91
N VAL A 452 -8.85 -5.94 -12.07
CA VAL A 452 -8.63 -6.58 -13.37
C VAL A 452 -7.11 -6.73 -13.61
N PRO A 453 -6.58 -7.95 -13.81
CA PRO A 453 -5.14 -8.15 -14.04
C PRO A 453 -4.61 -7.28 -15.18
N ASP A 454 -3.44 -6.67 -14.97
CA ASP A 454 -2.73 -5.80 -15.93
C ASP A 454 -3.50 -4.55 -16.42
N ALA A 455 -4.73 -4.33 -15.96
CA ALA A 455 -5.56 -3.17 -16.32
C ALA A 455 -5.90 -2.31 -15.10
N GLY A 456 -6.25 -2.94 -13.98
CA GLY A 456 -6.64 -2.28 -12.73
C GLY A 456 -7.93 -1.49 -12.86
N SER A 457 -8.02 -0.42 -12.07
CA SER A 457 -9.05 0.61 -12.16
C SER A 457 -8.51 1.87 -12.83
N ASP A 458 -9.39 2.61 -13.51
CA ASP A 458 -9.11 3.96 -13.99
C ASP A 458 -9.34 4.99 -12.87
N GLU A 459 -8.62 6.12 -12.88
CA GLU A 459 -8.72 7.14 -11.83
C GLU A 459 -10.08 7.85 -11.79
N SER A 460 -10.88 7.72 -12.86
CA SER A 460 -12.23 8.28 -12.98
C SER A 460 -13.32 7.25 -12.66
N GLU A 461 -12.97 6.01 -12.32
CA GLU A 461 -13.91 4.98 -11.89
C GLU A 461 -14.17 5.04 -10.38
N GLY A 462 -15.36 4.57 -9.98
CA GLY A 462 -15.74 4.41 -8.58
C GLY A 462 -17.14 4.90 -8.27
N VAL A 463 -17.62 4.51 -7.10
CA VAL A 463 -18.87 4.96 -6.50
C VAL A 463 -18.52 5.72 -5.23
N VAL A 464 -19.08 6.92 -5.05
CA VAL A 464 -18.92 7.67 -3.81
C VAL A 464 -19.89 7.10 -2.78
N LEU A 465 -19.37 6.62 -1.65
CA LEU A 465 -20.11 6.12 -0.50
C LEU A 465 -20.19 7.22 0.56
N PHE A 466 -21.41 7.52 1.00
CA PHE A 466 -21.72 8.36 2.14
C PHE A 466 -22.49 7.54 3.16
N GLU A 467 -22.05 7.54 4.42
CA GLU A 467 -22.75 6.94 5.55
C GLU A 467 -22.85 7.94 6.68
N ALA A 468 -23.99 8.00 7.35
CA ALA A 468 -24.20 8.83 8.53
C ALA A 468 -25.22 8.18 9.48
N ASP A 469 -24.92 8.16 10.77
CA ASP A 469 -25.84 7.78 11.83
C ASP A 469 -26.81 8.93 12.12
N VAL A 470 -28.09 8.67 11.94
CA VAL A 470 -29.17 9.64 12.11
C VAL A 470 -29.96 9.30 13.37
N SER A 471 -30.07 10.25 14.29
CA SER A 471 -30.86 10.06 15.52
C SER A 471 -32.35 9.90 15.20
N LEU A 472 -32.92 8.80 15.69
CA LEU A 472 -34.34 8.50 15.51
C LEU A 472 -35.14 9.48 16.38
N SER A 473 -35.83 10.40 15.69
CA SER A 473 -36.65 11.43 16.32
C SER A 473 -37.95 11.53 15.56
N THR A 474 -39.04 11.80 16.27
CA THR A 474 -40.36 11.84 15.66
C THR A 474 -40.40 12.91 14.57
N ARG A 475 -40.60 12.46 13.31
CA ARG A 475 -40.86 13.26 12.10
C ARG A 475 -39.67 13.99 11.47
N SER A 476 -38.43 13.66 11.82
CA SER A 476 -37.26 14.13 11.06
C SER A 476 -37.25 13.57 9.65
N ARG A 477 -36.65 14.30 8.69
CA ARG A 477 -36.57 13.88 7.29
C ARG A 477 -35.18 14.10 6.74
N ILE A 478 -34.74 13.20 5.85
CA ILE A 478 -33.52 13.37 5.06
C ILE A 478 -33.91 13.90 3.69
N VAL A 479 -33.18 14.90 3.20
CA VAL A 479 -33.32 15.40 1.83
C VAL A 479 -32.02 15.18 1.08
N VAL A 480 -32.10 14.46 -0.04
CA VAL A 480 -30.99 14.29 -0.99
C VAL A 480 -31.24 15.23 -2.16
N LYS A 481 -30.39 16.24 -2.30
CA LYS A 481 -30.42 17.17 -3.44
C LYS A 481 -29.41 16.70 -4.48
N ILE A 482 -29.87 16.48 -5.72
CA ILE A 482 -29.02 16.15 -6.86
C ILE A 482 -29.03 17.37 -7.79
N ASP A 483 -27.88 18.03 -7.92
CA ASP A 483 -27.67 19.16 -8.81
C ASP A 483 -27.09 18.67 -10.16
N SER A 484 -27.39 19.38 -11.25
CA SER A 484 -26.67 19.30 -12.54
C SER A 484 -26.61 17.90 -13.22
N GLY A 485 -27.72 17.16 -13.23
CA GLY A 485 -27.80 15.87 -13.92
C GLY A 485 -27.66 15.94 -15.45
N ASP A 486 -26.81 15.08 -16.04
CA ASP A 486 -26.58 14.97 -17.50
C ASP A 486 -27.17 13.69 -18.12
N LYS A 487 -28.08 13.01 -17.40
CA LYS A 487 -28.72 11.74 -17.77
C LYS A 487 -27.76 10.54 -17.81
N LYS A 488 -26.67 10.57 -17.04
CA LYS A 488 -25.75 9.44 -16.86
C LYS A 488 -25.54 9.11 -15.38
N GLY A 489 -25.17 7.86 -15.12
CA GLY A 489 -24.93 7.36 -13.77
C GLY A 489 -26.22 7.12 -12.98
N TRP A 490 -26.06 6.91 -11.68
CA TRP A 490 -27.16 6.63 -10.78
C TRP A 490 -26.83 7.06 -9.34
N VAL A 491 -27.88 7.34 -8.57
CA VAL A 491 -27.82 7.58 -7.13
C VAL A 491 -28.76 6.61 -6.44
N PHE A 492 -28.25 5.89 -5.45
CA PHE A 492 -29.01 4.93 -4.65
C PHE A 492 -28.79 5.24 -3.16
N GLY A 493 -29.84 5.30 -2.35
CA GLY A 493 -29.67 5.51 -0.92
C GLY A 493 -30.90 5.18 -0.09
N GLY A 494 -30.70 5.04 1.21
CA GLY A 494 -31.77 4.69 2.14
C GLY A 494 -31.23 4.39 3.53
N PHE A 495 -32.12 4.00 4.42
CA PHE A 495 -31.73 3.52 5.75
C PHE A 495 -31.35 2.05 5.65
N ALA A 496 -30.25 1.67 6.31
CA ALA A 496 -29.86 0.28 6.44
C ALA A 496 -30.80 -0.42 7.41
N ASP A 497 -31.39 -1.54 6.99
CA ASP A 497 -32.25 -2.35 7.84
C ASP A 497 -31.43 -3.00 8.97
N SER A 498 -31.99 -3.03 10.18
CA SER A 498 -31.42 -3.74 11.33
C SER A 498 -31.67 -5.25 11.28
N GLU A 499 -32.70 -5.70 10.55
CA GLU A 499 -33.03 -7.11 10.37
C GLU A 499 -32.71 -7.57 8.93
N PRO A 500 -32.17 -8.79 8.74
CA PRO A 500 -31.93 -9.34 7.42
C PRO A 500 -33.25 -9.62 6.70
N VAL A 501 -33.51 -8.92 5.60
CA VAL A 501 -34.64 -9.20 4.71
C VAL A 501 -34.28 -10.41 3.84
N LEU A 502 -34.91 -11.55 4.09
CA LEU A 502 -34.88 -12.71 3.21
C LEU A 502 -35.77 -12.44 1.99
N ALA A 503 -35.19 -12.33 0.81
CA ALA A 503 -35.92 -12.39 -0.46
C ALA A 503 -35.46 -13.61 -1.27
N GLU A 504 -36.03 -13.89 -2.45
CA GLU A 504 -35.48 -14.84 -3.46
C GLU A 504 -35.01 -14.09 -4.74
N VAL A 505 -33.73 -14.17 -5.11
CA VAL A 505 -33.11 -13.37 -6.18
C VAL A 505 -32.33 -14.33 -7.06
N GLY A 506 -32.70 -14.31 -8.33
CA GLY A 506 -31.74 -14.51 -9.41
C GLY A 506 -31.16 -13.16 -9.82
N LEU A 507 -29.86 -13.11 -10.11
CA LEU A 507 -29.23 -11.92 -10.68
C LEU A 507 -29.95 -11.49 -11.96
N ALA A 508 -30.61 -10.35 -11.90
CA ALA A 508 -31.14 -9.69 -13.08
C ALA A 508 -29.99 -9.05 -13.88
N ILE A 509 -30.14 -9.03 -15.20
CA ILE A 509 -29.21 -8.36 -16.14
C ILE A 509 -29.08 -6.85 -15.84
N ASP A 510 -29.99 -6.28 -15.05
CA ASP A 510 -30.11 -4.84 -14.73
C ASP A 510 -29.57 -4.41 -13.34
N THR A 511 -28.72 -5.24 -12.71
CA THR A 511 -28.11 -4.92 -11.40
C THR A 511 -27.31 -3.62 -11.43
N LEU A 512 -27.70 -2.67 -10.56
CA LEU A 512 -27.10 -1.33 -10.48
C LEU A 512 -25.65 -1.33 -9.98
N PHE A 513 -25.41 -2.13 -8.96
CA PHE A 513 -24.13 -2.24 -8.27
C PHE A 513 -23.90 -3.70 -7.93
N LEU A 514 -22.83 -4.26 -8.51
CA LEU A 514 -22.47 -5.65 -8.21
C LEU A 514 -22.13 -5.79 -6.73
N PRO A 515 -22.61 -6.84 -6.05
CA PRO A 515 -22.29 -7.04 -4.66
C PRO A 515 -20.78 -7.09 -4.46
N LEU A 516 -20.30 -6.24 -3.54
CA LEU A 516 -18.89 -6.01 -3.29
C LEU A 516 -18.60 -6.33 -1.83
N LEU A 517 -17.70 -7.28 -1.60
CA LEU A 517 -17.17 -7.59 -0.29
C LEU A 517 -15.95 -6.70 -0.02
N THR A 518 -16.06 -5.88 1.01
CA THR A 518 -14.97 -5.11 1.60
C THR A 518 -14.42 -5.88 2.80
N HIS A 519 -13.12 -6.16 2.82
CA HIS A 519 -12.42 -6.79 3.95
C HIS A 519 -11.36 -5.83 4.50
N THR A 520 -11.53 -5.37 5.75
CA THR A 520 -10.52 -4.57 6.44
C THR A 520 -9.59 -5.51 7.22
N ALA A 521 -8.33 -5.57 6.80
CA ALA A 521 -7.29 -6.42 7.36
C ALA A 521 -6.46 -5.71 8.44
N HIS A 522 -6.38 -4.38 8.36
CA HIS A 522 -5.70 -3.48 9.29
C HIS A 522 -6.40 -2.11 9.21
N PRO A 523 -6.33 -1.22 10.22
CA PRO A 523 -6.93 0.13 10.15
C PRO A 523 -6.55 0.99 8.94
N SER A 524 -5.51 0.60 8.18
CA SER A 524 -5.05 1.27 6.95
C SER A 524 -5.02 0.35 5.73
N GLU A 525 -5.46 -0.92 5.87
CA GLU A 525 -5.48 -1.92 4.79
C GLU A 525 -6.90 -2.48 4.63
N THR A 526 -7.47 -2.20 3.46
CA THR A 526 -8.79 -2.67 3.04
C THR A 526 -8.64 -3.35 1.68
N HIS A 527 -9.29 -4.48 1.49
CA HIS A 527 -9.36 -5.23 0.24
C HIS A 527 -10.80 -5.27 -0.27
N TYR A 528 -10.94 -5.35 -1.59
CA TYR A 528 -12.22 -5.31 -2.28
C TYR A 528 -12.34 -6.53 -3.18
N HIS A 529 -13.43 -7.28 -3.02
CA HIS A 529 -13.67 -8.52 -3.75
C HIS A 529 -15.06 -8.49 -4.39
N SER A 530 -15.11 -8.70 -5.71
CA SER A 530 -16.37 -8.87 -6.43
C SER A 530 -17.02 -10.20 -6.05
N LEU A 531 -18.30 -10.18 -5.71
CA LEU A 531 -19.10 -11.38 -5.43
C LEU A 531 -19.92 -11.85 -6.64
N ALA A 532 -19.57 -11.40 -7.85
CA ALA A 532 -20.29 -11.80 -9.07
C ALA A 532 -20.17 -13.31 -9.33
N PRO A 533 -21.28 -14.05 -9.56
CA PRO A 533 -21.27 -15.52 -9.58
C PRO A 533 -20.60 -16.13 -10.81
N THR A 534 -20.36 -15.34 -11.86
CA THR A 534 -19.68 -15.82 -13.08
C THR A 534 -18.16 -15.91 -12.92
N PHE A 535 -17.61 -15.49 -11.78
CA PHE A 535 -16.18 -15.60 -11.49
C PHE A 535 -15.92 -16.57 -10.32
N PRO A 536 -15.79 -17.89 -10.57
CA PRO A 536 -15.62 -18.89 -9.53
C PRO A 536 -14.17 -18.91 -9.05
N ARG A 537 -13.70 -17.81 -8.45
CA ARG A 537 -12.40 -17.77 -7.77
C ARG A 537 -12.65 -17.74 -6.27
N ARG A 538 -11.92 -18.59 -5.53
CA ARG A 538 -11.89 -18.50 -4.07
C ARG A 538 -11.42 -17.12 -3.66
N ILE A 539 -12.20 -16.45 -2.82
CA ILE A 539 -11.83 -15.17 -2.22
C ILE A 539 -10.83 -15.48 -1.11
N LEU A 540 -9.59 -15.02 -1.25
CA LEU A 540 -8.57 -15.19 -0.24
C LEU A 540 -8.47 -13.91 0.60
N LEU A 541 -8.90 -14.01 1.85
CA LEU A 541 -8.88 -12.89 2.81
C LEU A 541 -7.52 -12.85 3.49
N HIS A 542 -6.67 -11.90 3.08
CA HIS A 542 -5.37 -11.69 3.73
C HIS A 542 -5.53 -10.87 5.00
N THR A 543 -5.01 -11.37 6.12
CA THR A 543 -4.90 -10.61 7.35
C THR A 543 -3.49 -10.71 7.92
N HIS A 544 -3.11 -9.72 8.70
CA HIS A 544 -1.84 -9.68 9.39
C HIS A 544 -2.01 -8.93 10.72
N ALA A 545 -1.38 -9.47 11.76
CA ALA A 545 -1.15 -8.76 13.01
C ALA A 545 0.29 -8.23 13.01
N SER A 546 0.70 -7.55 14.08
CA SER A 546 2.12 -7.25 14.26
C SER A 546 2.97 -8.51 14.19
N ALA A 547 4.12 -8.40 13.53
CA ALA A 547 5.11 -9.47 13.51
C ALA A 547 5.50 -9.87 14.93
N PRO A 548 6.03 -11.10 15.13
CA PRO A 548 6.93 -11.32 16.26
C PRO A 548 7.95 -10.17 16.26
N TYR A 549 8.21 -9.58 17.43
CA TYR A 549 9.10 -8.42 17.63
C TYR A 549 8.54 -7.03 17.28
N ILE A 550 7.30 -6.89 16.83
CA ILE A 550 6.59 -5.62 16.74
C ILE A 550 5.46 -5.64 17.77
N ALA A 551 5.38 -4.64 18.64
CA ALA A 551 4.25 -4.51 19.56
C ALA A 551 3.01 -4.02 18.79
N SER A 552 1.86 -4.66 18.99
CA SER A 552 0.55 -4.15 18.55
C SER A 552 -0.39 -4.06 19.74
N GLU A 553 -1.11 -2.95 19.81
CA GLU A 553 -2.26 -2.77 20.71
C GLU A 553 -3.60 -3.13 20.03
N HIS A 554 -3.57 -3.48 18.73
CA HIS A 554 -4.76 -3.77 17.92
C HIS A 554 -5.02 -5.28 17.87
N TYR A 555 -6.16 -5.68 18.43
CA TYR A 555 -6.65 -7.06 18.51
C TYR A 555 -7.90 -7.31 17.65
N ASP A 556 -8.25 -6.37 16.76
CA ASP A 556 -9.47 -6.48 15.99
C ASP A 556 -9.39 -7.64 14.99
N GLY A 557 -10.47 -8.42 14.94
CA GLY A 557 -10.62 -9.54 14.01
C GLY A 557 -10.95 -9.08 12.58
N HIS A 558 -11.46 -10.00 11.77
CA HIS A 558 -11.89 -9.69 10.40
C HIS A 558 -13.13 -8.78 10.41
N LYS A 559 -13.03 -7.57 9.85
CA LYS A 559 -14.19 -6.74 9.55
C LYS A 559 -14.58 -6.92 8.08
N LEU A 560 -15.76 -7.51 7.87
CA LEU A 560 -16.33 -7.74 6.55
C LEU A 560 -17.54 -6.82 6.36
N THR A 561 -17.64 -6.18 5.21
CA THR A 561 -18.79 -5.33 4.85
C THR A 561 -19.20 -5.67 3.43
N ILE A 562 -20.48 -5.98 3.23
CA ILE A 562 -21.02 -6.28 1.91
C ILE A 562 -21.82 -5.08 1.45
N HIS A 563 -21.41 -4.50 0.33
CA HIS A 563 -22.14 -3.44 -0.34
C HIS A 563 -23.01 -4.07 -1.43
N SER A 564 -24.31 -3.83 -1.40
CA SER A 564 -25.28 -4.35 -2.38
C SER A 564 -26.37 -3.31 -2.65
N SER A 565 -26.94 -3.31 -3.85
CA SER A 565 -28.11 -2.50 -4.19
C SER A 565 -29.43 -3.10 -3.69
N GLY A 566 -29.39 -4.14 -2.86
CA GLY A 566 -30.57 -4.84 -2.32
C GLY A 566 -31.19 -5.85 -3.30
N GLU A 567 -30.76 -5.83 -4.57
CA GLU A 567 -31.19 -6.79 -5.59
C GLU A 567 -30.49 -8.14 -5.45
N CYS A 568 -29.54 -8.32 -4.53
CA CYS A 568 -28.85 -9.57 -4.20
C CYS A 568 -28.49 -9.57 -2.71
N TRP A 569 -28.61 -10.72 -2.03
CA TRP A 569 -28.15 -10.93 -0.66
C TRP A 569 -27.17 -12.09 -0.58
N VAL A 570 -26.58 -12.20 0.59
CA VAL A 570 -25.67 -13.28 0.97
C VAL A 570 -26.41 -14.17 1.96
N ASP A 571 -26.66 -15.42 1.57
CA ASP A 571 -27.33 -16.41 2.43
C ASP A 571 -26.40 -16.91 3.55
N GLU A 572 -25.15 -17.23 3.21
CA GLU A 572 -24.16 -17.81 4.12
C GLU A 572 -22.74 -17.32 3.77
N ILE A 573 -21.89 -17.16 4.79
CA ILE A 573 -20.45 -16.90 4.64
C ILE A 573 -19.69 -18.03 5.35
N GLU A 574 -19.07 -18.92 4.57
CA GLU A 574 -18.19 -19.97 5.09
C GLU A 574 -16.73 -19.48 5.05
N LEU A 575 -16.08 -19.47 6.22
CA LEU A 575 -14.67 -19.10 6.34
C LEU A 575 -13.84 -20.34 6.65
N SER A 576 -12.78 -20.57 5.86
CA SER A 576 -11.83 -21.66 6.07
C SER A 576 -10.39 -21.19 5.87
N VAL A 577 -9.45 -21.86 6.53
CA VAL A 577 -8.02 -21.57 6.38
C VAL A 577 -7.50 -22.19 5.09
N ASP A 578 -6.96 -21.36 4.20
CA ASP A 578 -6.21 -21.85 3.04
C ASP A 578 -4.78 -22.20 3.46
N TRP A 579 -4.54 -23.49 3.72
CA TRP A 579 -3.23 -23.99 4.15
C TRP A 579 -2.15 -23.80 3.09
N TRP A 580 -2.49 -23.90 1.81
CA TRP A 580 -1.51 -23.75 0.73
C TRP A 580 -1.03 -22.30 0.64
N ALA A 581 -1.96 -21.34 0.64
CA ALA A 581 -1.63 -19.93 0.69
C ALA A 581 -0.85 -19.58 1.98
N SER A 582 -1.23 -20.17 3.11
CA SER A 582 -0.53 -19.97 4.39
C SER A 582 0.93 -20.45 4.35
N VAL A 583 1.19 -21.61 3.73
CA VAL A 583 2.56 -22.12 3.52
C VAL A 583 3.35 -21.21 2.58
N GLY A 584 2.72 -20.71 1.51
CA GLY A 584 3.35 -19.73 0.61
C GLY A 584 3.77 -18.46 1.33
N ARG A 585 2.95 -17.98 2.27
CA ARG A 585 3.26 -16.82 3.12
C ARG A 585 4.43 -17.06 4.05
N TRP A 586 4.56 -18.26 4.62
CA TRP A 586 5.74 -18.63 5.40
C TRP A 586 7.00 -18.62 4.54
N GLY A 587 6.91 -19.13 3.31
CA GLY A 587 8.03 -19.15 2.36
C GLY A 587 8.53 -17.74 2.05
N ALA A 588 7.63 -16.81 1.72
CA ALA A 588 7.99 -15.42 1.46
C ALA A 588 8.54 -14.71 2.71
N ARG A 589 7.90 -14.88 3.88
CA ARG A 589 8.27 -14.19 5.11
C ARG A 589 9.61 -14.66 5.70
N TYR A 590 9.88 -15.96 5.62
CA TYR A 590 11.06 -16.59 6.21
C TYR A 590 12.05 -17.07 5.14
N GLY A 591 12.03 -16.49 3.95
CA GLY A 591 12.90 -16.88 2.84
C GLY A 591 14.39 -16.85 3.22
N THR A 592 14.81 -15.83 3.96
CA THR A 592 16.18 -15.73 4.50
C THR A 592 16.50 -16.86 5.46
N ALA A 593 15.59 -17.20 6.38
CA ALA A 593 15.77 -18.33 7.29
C ALA A 593 15.83 -19.67 6.54
N ALA A 594 15.01 -19.85 5.49
CA ALA A 594 15.05 -21.03 4.63
C ALA A 594 16.39 -21.16 3.90
N VAL A 595 16.95 -20.05 3.39
CA VAL A 595 18.29 -20.02 2.77
C VAL A 595 19.38 -20.32 3.81
N CYS A 596 19.35 -19.66 4.98
CA CYS A 596 20.30 -19.90 6.06
C CYS A 596 20.25 -21.37 6.54
N TRP A 597 19.07 -21.96 6.62
CA TRP A 597 18.87 -23.38 6.93
C TRP A 597 19.54 -24.28 5.88
N ALA A 598 19.34 -23.98 4.59
CA ALA A 598 19.96 -24.74 3.50
C ALA A 598 21.49 -24.65 3.55
N VAL A 599 22.04 -23.44 3.71
CA VAL A 599 23.49 -23.22 3.84
C VAL A 599 24.05 -23.92 5.08
N GLY A 600 23.39 -23.81 6.23
CA GLY A 600 23.80 -24.46 7.47
C GLY A 600 23.79 -25.99 7.36
N THR A 601 22.80 -26.55 6.67
CA THR A 601 22.72 -27.98 6.38
C THR A 601 23.91 -28.42 5.53
N VAL A 602 24.20 -27.73 4.43
CA VAL A 602 25.35 -28.02 3.56
C VAL A 602 26.67 -27.87 4.32
N ALA A 603 26.83 -26.82 5.13
CA ALA A 603 28.02 -26.62 5.95
C ALA A 603 28.24 -27.75 6.95
N THR A 604 27.17 -28.25 7.58
CA THR A 604 27.23 -29.39 8.51
C THR A 604 27.64 -30.67 7.77
N ILE A 605 27.07 -30.92 6.59
CA ILE A 605 27.45 -32.06 5.73
C ILE A 605 28.94 -31.98 5.37
N LEU A 606 29.42 -30.81 4.90
CA LEU A 606 30.82 -30.61 4.53
C LEU A 606 31.76 -30.79 5.72
N TRP A 607 31.38 -30.28 6.89
CA TRP A 607 32.12 -30.44 8.13
C TRP A 607 32.27 -31.90 8.53
N ASP A 608 31.20 -32.69 8.44
CA ASP A 608 31.26 -34.12 8.73
C ASP A 608 32.08 -34.89 7.70
N CYS A 609 31.96 -34.56 6.40
CA CYS A 609 32.82 -35.12 5.37
C CYS A 609 34.31 -34.84 5.64
N TRP A 610 34.67 -33.61 6.02
CA TRP A 610 36.04 -33.26 6.39
C TRP A 610 36.51 -34.02 7.64
N ARG A 611 35.68 -34.13 8.69
CA ARG A 611 36.00 -34.93 9.87
C ARG A 611 36.28 -36.39 9.54
N LEU A 612 35.52 -36.99 8.62
CA LEU A 612 35.71 -38.38 8.19
C LEU A 612 37.01 -38.56 7.39
N VAL A 613 37.34 -37.61 6.52
CA VAL A 613 38.58 -37.62 5.74
C VAL A 613 39.80 -37.45 6.65
N GLU A 614 39.76 -36.53 7.62
CA GLU A 614 40.85 -36.32 8.58
C GLU A 614 40.95 -37.46 9.61
N GLY A 615 39.82 -38.00 10.06
CA GLY A 615 39.75 -39.12 11.00
C GLY A 615 40.17 -40.47 10.40
N GLY A 616 39.98 -40.66 9.09
CA GLY A 616 40.44 -41.83 8.33
C GLY A 616 41.96 -41.85 8.07
N GLY A 617 42.67 -40.76 8.37
CA GLY A 617 44.11 -40.58 8.19
C GLY A 617 45.02 -41.30 9.21
N LYS A 618 44.64 -42.47 9.73
CA LYS A 618 45.51 -43.32 10.57
C LYS A 618 45.63 -44.75 10.02
N HIS A 619 46.37 -44.91 8.92
CA HIS A 619 47.45 -45.90 8.78
C HIS A 619 47.90 -46.05 7.32
N SER A 620 49.01 -45.40 6.97
CA SER A 620 50.12 -45.99 6.21
C SER A 620 51.30 -45.02 6.24
N SER A 621 52.13 -45.20 7.27
CA SER A 621 53.44 -44.58 7.37
C SER A 621 54.40 -45.25 6.38
N HIS A 622 54.79 -44.54 5.32
CA HIS A 622 56.15 -44.58 4.78
C HIS A 622 56.48 -43.23 4.10
N LEU A 623 57.50 -42.56 4.66
CA LEU A 623 58.15 -41.27 4.34
C LEU A 623 58.60 -41.09 2.85
N PRO A 624 59.09 -39.89 2.41
CA PRO A 624 59.59 -38.76 3.21
C PRO A 624 59.11 -37.34 2.86
N ALA A 625 59.31 -36.50 3.87
CA ALA A 625 59.21 -35.06 3.88
C ALA A 625 60.05 -34.36 2.80
N GLN A 626 59.41 -33.43 2.08
CA GLN A 626 60.00 -32.18 1.59
C GLN A 626 58.85 -31.30 1.05
N LEU A 627 58.98 -29.98 1.24
CA LEU A 627 58.06 -28.91 0.80
C LEU A 627 57.06 -28.39 1.83
N TRP A 628 57.58 -27.88 2.95
CA TRP A 628 57.05 -26.67 3.56
C TRP A 628 58.22 -25.77 3.98
N SER A 629 58.76 -25.04 3.00
CA SER A 629 59.34 -23.73 3.26
C SER A 629 58.72 -22.76 2.27
N ILE A 630 58.03 -21.75 2.79
CA ILE A 630 58.02 -20.34 2.38
C ILE A 630 56.77 -19.74 3.03
N TYR A 631 57.03 -19.02 4.13
CA TYR A 631 56.29 -17.84 4.55
C TYR A 631 56.43 -16.75 3.49
#